data_AF-A0AAN8GR30-F1
#
_entry.id   AF-A0AAN8GR30-F1
#
_cell.length_a   1.000
_cell.length_b   1.000
_cell.length_c   1.000
_cell.angle_alpha   90.00
_cell.angle_beta   90.00
_cell.angle_gamma   90.00
#
_symmetry.space_group_name_H-M   'P 1'
#
loop_
_entity.id
_entity.type
_entity.pdbx_description
1 polymer ?
#
loop_
_entity_poly.entity_id
_entity_poly.type
_entity_poly.pdbx_seq_one_letter_code
_entity_poly.pdbx_strand_id
1 'polypeptide(L)'
;MKHLSLKTVLLLALASAKRVSDIHALSVHPSCTQFAPEQTRVLLKPNPDFTPKVVGSCTPIDIEAFPPQLVSSGEQQQDLLCPVRALHTYMDRSKGLCLNDQLFVSWAKPHKGKPVTKQRLSHWIVEAITLAYTSQNLQAPSGLRAHSTRGLATSWALFKDVSIQDICAAASWSSPLTFVRFYRLDVSAPSVARAVLGTLLSRDSTC
;
A
#
# COMPACT_ATOMS: atom_id res chain seq x y z
N MET A 1 3.42 5.44 18.22
CA MET A 1 2.56 5.68 17.04
C MET A 1 3.32 5.71 15.73
N LYS A 2 4.43 6.47 15.58
CA LYS A 2 5.18 6.60 14.30
C LYS A 2 5.33 5.29 13.50
N HIS A 3 6.09 4.31 14.01
CA HIS A 3 6.37 3.07 13.28
C HIS A 3 5.11 2.28 12.90
N LEU A 4 4.11 2.23 13.79
CA LEU A 4 2.84 1.56 13.51
C LEU A 4 2.12 2.24 12.35
N SER A 5 2.02 3.57 12.37
CA SER A 5 1.40 4.32 11.27
C SER A 5 2.11 4.12 9.94
N LEU A 6 3.46 4.18 9.93
CA LEU A 6 4.29 3.97 8.74
C LEU A 6 4.08 2.55 8.17
N LYS A 7 4.08 1.55 9.05
CA LYS A 7 3.82 0.16 8.69
C LYS A 7 2.41 -0.03 8.13
N THR A 8 1.39 0.46 8.82
CA THR A 8 -0.01 0.30 8.41
C THR A 8 -0.29 0.97 7.07
N VAL A 9 0.19 2.21 6.86
CA VAL A 9 -0.02 2.88 5.56
C VAL A 9 0.71 2.18 4.41
N LEU A 10 1.93 1.69 4.64
CA LEU A 10 2.69 0.98 3.62
C LEU A 10 2.01 -0.34 3.25
N LEU A 11 1.64 -1.16 4.24
CA LEU A 11 0.96 -2.43 4.01
C LEU A 11 -0.38 -2.23 3.29
N LEU A 12 -1.15 -1.21 3.68
CA LEU A 12 -2.42 -0.91 3.03
C LEU A 12 -2.22 -0.41 1.59
N ALA A 13 -1.18 0.40 1.34
CA ALA A 13 -0.84 0.85 -0.02
C ALA A 13 -0.41 -0.30 -0.94
N LEU A 14 0.36 -1.26 -0.42
CA LEU A 14 0.78 -2.44 -1.16
C LEU A 14 -0.39 -3.41 -1.41
N ALA A 15 -1.18 -3.72 -0.37
CA ALA A 15 -2.27 -4.70 -0.45
C ALA A 15 -3.45 -4.22 -1.33
N SER A 16 -3.71 -2.92 -1.37
CA SER A 16 -4.84 -2.36 -2.14
C SER A 16 -4.46 -1.82 -3.52
N ALA A 17 -3.18 -1.53 -3.75
CA ALA A 17 -2.69 -0.78 -4.90
C ALA A 17 -3.43 0.56 -5.16
N LYS A 18 -4.08 1.15 -4.15
CA LYS A 18 -4.86 2.40 -4.27
C LYS A 18 -3.99 3.65 -4.31
N ARG A 19 -4.54 4.77 -4.81
CA ARG A 19 -3.81 6.05 -4.81
C ARG A 19 -3.75 6.57 -3.38
N VAL A 20 -2.74 7.41 -3.10
CA VAL A 20 -2.64 8.10 -1.81
C VAL A 20 -3.90 8.90 -1.49
N SER A 21 -4.55 9.48 -2.51
CA SER A 21 -5.84 10.17 -2.33
C SER A 21 -6.95 9.26 -1.81
N ASP A 22 -6.99 8.02 -2.28
CA ASP A 22 -8.04 7.06 -1.96
C ASP A 22 -7.80 6.47 -0.57
N ILE A 23 -6.53 6.17 -0.23
CA ILE A 23 -6.13 5.75 1.12
C ILE A 23 -6.37 6.87 2.13
N HIS A 24 -6.08 8.12 1.77
CA HIS A 24 -6.40 9.29 2.58
C HIS A 24 -7.90 9.49 2.73
N ALA A 25 -8.75 9.00 1.83
CA ALA A 25 -10.19 9.17 1.93
C ALA A 25 -10.84 8.17 2.91
N LEU A 26 -10.10 7.19 3.43
CA LEU A 26 -10.63 6.17 4.32
C LEU A 26 -11.01 6.73 5.69
N SER A 27 -12.06 6.18 6.27
CA SER A 27 -12.66 6.63 7.53
C SER A 27 -12.81 5.47 8.52
N VAL A 28 -12.61 5.75 9.82
CA VAL A 28 -12.87 4.78 10.90
C VAL A 28 -14.36 4.60 11.19
N HIS A 29 -15.23 5.43 10.61
CA HIS A 29 -16.67 5.35 10.84
C HIS A 29 -17.20 3.95 10.50
N PRO A 30 -18.14 3.36 11.28
CA PRO A 30 -18.61 1.98 11.07
C PRO A 30 -19.26 1.71 9.70
N SER A 31 -19.75 2.75 9.01
CA SER A 31 -20.24 2.62 7.63
C SER A 31 -19.12 2.49 6.60
N CYS A 32 -17.90 2.93 6.95
CA CYS A 32 -16.73 3.00 6.08
C CYS A 32 -15.73 1.87 6.36
N THR A 33 -15.55 1.46 7.61
CA THR A 33 -14.62 0.37 7.97
C THR A 33 -15.36 -0.75 8.69
N GLN A 34 -15.30 -1.96 8.12
CA GLN A 34 -16.00 -3.13 8.65
C GLN A 34 -15.03 -4.31 8.69
N PHE A 35 -14.77 -4.82 9.88
CA PHE A 35 -14.02 -6.06 10.07
C PHE A 35 -14.99 -7.25 10.08
N ALA A 36 -14.62 -8.32 9.39
CA ALA A 36 -15.29 -9.60 9.55
C ALA A 36 -15.03 -10.19 10.95
N PRO A 37 -15.85 -11.16 11.41
CA PRO A 37 -15.58 -11.90 12.64
C PRO A 37 -14.15 -12.45 12.67
N GLU A 38 -13.56 -12.49 13.87
CA GLU A 38 -12.17 -12.90 14.10
C GLU A 38 -11.12 -12.12 13.29
N GLN A 39 -11.46 -10.94 12.76
CA GLN A 39 -10.57 -10.08 11.96
C GLN A 39 -9.97 -10.80 10.74
N THR A 40 -10.73 -11.74 10.16
CA THR A 40 -10.33 -12.54 8.99
C THR A 40 -10.30 -11.74 7.70
N ARG A 41 -11.01 -10.61 7.66
CA ARG A 41 -11.12 -9.71 6.51
C ARG A 41 -11.48 -8.30 6.95
N VAL A 42 -11.14 -7.30 6.15
CA VAL A 42 -11.60 -5.92 6.33
C VAL A 42 -12.11 -5.35 5.01
N LEU A 43 -13.28 -4.73 5.08
CA LEU A 43 -13.87 -3.93 4.01
C LEU A 43 -13.70 -2.45 4.35
N LEU A 44 -13.06 -1.70 3.46
CA LEU A 44 -12.81 -0.27 3.62
C LEU A 44 -13.45 0.51 2.45
N LYS A 45 -14.34 1.43 2.78
CA LYS A 45 -14.97 2.36 1.86
C LYS A 45 -14.45 3.76 2.13
N PRO A 46 -14.13 4.54 1.09
CA PRO A 46 -13.85 5.96 1.25
C PRO A 46 -15.03 6.68 1.90
N ASN A 47 -14.74 7.77 2.61
CA ASN A 47 -15.76 8.68 3.12
C ASN A 47 -16.68 9.12 1.95
N PRO A 48 -18.02 9.06 2.09
CA PRO A 48 -18.96 9.49 1.06
C PRO A 48 -18.72 10.91 0.51
N ASP A 49 -18.17 11.81 1.33
CA ASP A 49 -17.85 13.19 0.92
C ASP A 49 -16.61 13.29 0.02
N PHE A 50 -15.89 12.18 -0.18
CA PHE A 50 -14.71 12.13 -1.04
C PHE A 50 -15.08 12.07 -2.52
N THR A 51 -14.68 13.09 -3.27
CA THR A 51 -14.76 13.09 -4.74
C THR A 51 -13.47 12.50 -5.35
N PRO A 52 -13.53 11.31 -5.97
CA PRO A 52 -12.37 10.72 -6.63
C PRO A 52 -11.99 11.50 -7.89
N LYS A 53 -10.71 11.41 -8.29
CA LYS A 53 -10.21 12.04 -9.53
C LYS A 53 -10.94 11.52 -10.79
N VAL A 54 -11.40 10.28 -10.76
CA VAL A 54 -12.16 9.65 -11.85
C VAL A 54 -13.50 9.23 -11.27
N VAL A 55 -14.59 9.80 -11.80
CA VAL A 55 -15.95 9.48 -11.36
C VAL A 55 -16.20 7.98 -11.57
N GLY A 56 -16.81 7.34 -10.57
CA GLY A 56 -17.08 5.89 -10.60
C GLY A 56 -15.88 4.99 -10.31
N SER A 57 -14.66 5.52 -10.09
CA SER A 57 -13.47 4.70 -9.79
C SER A 57 -13.33 4.33 -8.30
N CYS A 58 -14.30 4.70 -7.46
CA CYS A 58 -14.26 4.55 -6.01
C CYS A 58 -14.75 3.15 -5.61
N THR A 59 -13.97 2.12 -5.90
CA THR A 59 -14.28 0.76 -5.45
C THR A 59 -13.82 0.57 -4.00
N PRO A 60 -14.62 -0.12 -3.16
CA PRO A 60 -14.20 -0.53 -1.83
C PRO A 60 -12.89 -1.33 -1.89
N ILE A 61 -12.08 -1.21 -0.85
CA ILE A 61 -10.91 -2.06 -0.62
C ILE A 61 -11.40 -3.24 0.21
N ASP A 62 -11.29 -4.45 -0.34
CA ASP A 62 -11.56 -5.70 0.37
C ASP A 62 -10.23 -6.45 0.53
N ILE A 63 -9.81 -6.66 1.78
CA ILE A 63 -8.53 -7.30 2.09
C ILE A 63 -8.76 -8.45 3.07
N GLU A 64 -8.34 -9.64 2.66
CA GLU A 64 -8.28 -10.81 3.51
C GLU A 64 -7.05 -10.79 4.42
N ALA A 65 -7.22 -11.24 5.65
CA ALA A 65 -6.12 -11.39 6.58
C ALA A 65 -5.25 -12.56 6.15
N PHE A 66 -3.93 -12.43 6.35
CA PHE A 66 -3.04 -13.57 6.14
C PHE A 66 -3.33 -14.61 7.23
N PRO A 67 -3.40 -15.91 6.89
CA PRO A 67 -3.70 -16.95 7.84
C PRO A 67 -2.69 -16.91 9.00
N PRO A 68 -3.14 -17.09 10.26
CA PRO A 68 -2.21 -17.21 11.39
C PRO A 68 -1.37 -18.46 11.18
N GLN A 69 -0.04 -18.31 11.20
CA GLN A 69 0.88 -19.42 11.01
C GLN A 69 0.91 -20.29 12.28
N LEU A 70 0.66 -21.59 12.14
CA LEU A 70 0.71 -22.55 13.24
C LEU A 70 2.17 -22.93 13.52
N VAL A 71 2.92 -22.01 14.15
CA VAL A 71 4.27 -22.18 14.74
C VAL A 71 5.20 -23.21 14.07
N SER A 72 6.12 -22.70 13.25
CA SER A 72 7.49 -23.22 13.18
C SER A 72 8.48 -22.04 13.14
N SER A 73 9.56 -22.19 13.88
CA SER A 73 10.49 -21.19 14.47
C SER A 73 11.19 -20.16 13.54
N GLY A 74 10.71 -19.94 12.32
CA GLY A 74 11.15 -18.85 11.43
C GLY A 74 10.02 -17.99 10.83
N GLU A 75 8.74 -18.30 11.11
CA GLU A 75 7.59 -17.78 10.35
C GLU A 75 6.75 -16.71 11.08
N GLN A 76 7.20 -16.21 12.24
CA GLN A 76 6.56 -15.07 12.94
C GLN A 76 6.46 -13.79 12.08
N GLN A 77 7.23 -13.71 11.00
CA GLN A 77 7.33 -12.51 10.17
C GLN A 77 6.11 -12.26 9.29
N GLN A 78 5.41 -13.30 8.82
CA GLN A 78 4.20 -13.12 8.00
C GLN A 78 3.04 -12.56 8.83
N ASP A 79 2.93 -12.97 10.09
CA ASP A 79 1.92 -12.43 11.00
C ASP A 79 2.08 -10.93 11.24
N LEU A 80 3.33 -10.47 11.27
CA LEU A 80 3.66 -9.06 11.37
C LEU A 80 3.35 -8.30 10.08
N LEU A 81 3.33 -8.95 8.92
CA LEU A 81 3.08 -8.28 7.63
C LEU A 81 1.60 -8.27 7.23
N CYS A 82 0.71 -8.84 8.03
CA CYS A 82 -0.72 -8.83 7.71
C CYS A 82 -1.31 -7.41 7.74
N PRO A 83 -1.86 -6.92 6.61
CA PRO A 83 -2.46 -5.58 6.54
C PRO A 83 -3.67 -5.43 7.46
N VAL A 84 -4.51 -6.47 7.59
CA VAL A 84 -5.71 -6.45 8.44
C VAL A 84 -5.33 -6.30 9.92
N ARG A 85 -4.39 -7.11 10.41
CA ARG A 85 -3.89 -7.02 11.80
C ARG A 85 -3.21 -5.68 12.08
N ALA A 86 -2.39 -5.21 11.15
CA ALA A 86 -1.72 -3.91 11.27
C ALA A 86 -2.73 -2.75 11.31
N LEU A 87 -3.80 -2.82 10.52
CA LEU A 87 -4.87 -1.83 10.50
C LEU A 87 -5.68 -1.86 11.80
N HIS A 88 -6.12 -3.04 12.24
CA HIS A 88 -6.84 -3.20 13.50
C HIS A 88 -6.03 -2.65 14.69
N THR A 89 -4.76 -3.05 14.79
CA THR A 89 -3.84 -2.57 15.85
C THR A 89 -3.64 -1.05 15.79
N TYR A 90 -3.57 -0.49 14.58
CA TYR A 90 -3.46 0.96 14.40
C TYR A 90 -4.72 1.68 14.89
N MET A 91 -5.91 1.23 14.48
CA MET A 91 -7.19 1.83 14.85
C MET A 91 -7.42 1.76 16.37
N ASP A 92 -7.10 0.63 17.00
CA ASP A 92 -7.20 0.48 18.45
C ASP A 92 -6.30 1.49 19.19
N ARG A 93 -5.02 1.58 18.78
CA ARG A 93 -4.06 2.50 19.42
C ARG A 93 -4.27 3.97 19.06
N SER A 94 -4.93 4.28 17.95
CA SER A 94 -5.23 5.65 17.52
C SER A 94 -6.59 6.16 18.00
N LYS A 95 -7.48 5.28 18.49
CA LYS A 95 -8.84 5.62 18.94
C LYS A 95 -8.88 6.80 19.91
N GLY A 96 -8.02 6.80 20.94
CA GLY A 96 -7.93 7.89 21.92
C GLY A 96 -7.26 9.17 21.41
N LEU A 97 -6.75 9.17 20.18
CA LEU A 97 -6.14 10.33 19.54
C LEU A 97 -7.05 10.97 18.49
N CYS A 98 -7.98 10.21 17.92
CA CYS A 98 -8.78 10.64 16.79
C CYS A 98 -9.72 11.80 17.16
N LEU A 99 -9.60 12.93 16.46
CA LEU A 99 -10.49 14.09 16.66
C LEU A 99 -11.66 14.11 15.65
N ASN A 100 -11.68 13.19 14.70
CA ASN A 100 -12.74 12.99 13.71
C ASN A 100 -12.64 11.59 13.12
N ASP A 101 -13.47 11.26 12.14
CA ASP A 101 -13.53 9.91 11.59
C ASP A 101 -12.43 9.60 10.55
N GLN A 102 -11.46 10.48 10.31
CA GLN A 102 -10.39 10.19 9.36
C GLN A 102 -9.54 9.00 9.84
N LEU A 103 -9.29 8.01 8.97
CA LEU A 103 -8.48 6.84 9.33
C LEU A 103 -7.09 7.23 9.84
N PHE A 104 -6.31 7.97 9.06
CA PHE A 104 -4.94 8.33 9.43
C PHE A 104 -4.87 9.69 10.11
N VAL A 105 -4.43 9.69 11.37
CA VAL A 105 -4.24 10.90 12.19
C VAL A 105 -2.79 11.12 12.59
N SER A 106 -2.41 12.39 12.74
CA SER A 106 -1.07 12.78 13.19
C SER A 106 -0.86 12.40 14.66
N TRP A 107 0.30 11.85 14.97
CA TRP A 107 0.70 11.57 16.35
C TRP A 107 1.58 12.69 16.97
N ALA A 108 2.07 13.62 16.15
CA ALA A 108 3.04 14.62 16.55
C ALA A 108 2.37 15.96 16.86
N LYS A 109 2.83 16.63 17.92
CA LYS A 109 2.44 18.02 18.23
C LYS A 109 2.97 18.97 17.13
N PRO A 110 2.28 20.08 16.84
CA PRO A 110 1.02 20.56 17.44
C PRO A 110 -0.25 19.92 16.84
N HIS A 111 -0.12 19.07 15.82
CA HIS A 111 -1.26 18.51 15.08
C HIS A 111 -1.78 17.18 15.61
N LYS A 112 -1.40 16.78 16.84
CA LYS A 112 -1.74 15.46 17.39
C LYS A 112 -3.27 15.26 17.36
N GLY A 113 -3.69 14.15 16.77
CA GLY A 113 -5.10 13.77 16.62
C GLY A 113 -5.81 14.33 15.40
N LYS A 114 -5.22 15.31 14.70
CA LYS A 114 -5.79 15.86 13.46
C LYS A 114 -5.53 14.92 12.27
N PRO A 115 -6.39 14.92 11.24
CA PRO A 115 -6.14 14.26 9.96
C PRO A 115 -4.77 14.61 9.40
N VAL A 116 -4.08 13.61 8.85
CA VAL A 116 -2.89 13.90 8.05
C VAL A 116 -3.27 14.34 6.66
N THR A 117 -2.49 15.23 6.07
CA THR A 117 -2.70 15.63 4.67
C THR A 117 -2.27 14.53 3.70
N LYS A 118 -2.79 14.55 2.47
CA LYS A 118 -2.37 13.65 1.38
C LYS A 118 -0.85 13.67 1.18
N GLN A 119 -0.23 14.84 1.24
CA GLN A 119 1.22 14.99 1.12
C GLN A 119 1.95 14.31 2.28
N ARG A 120 1.48 14.50 3.53
CA ARG A 120 2.08 13.85 4.69
C ARG A 120 1.96 12.32 4.61
N LEU A 121 0.80 11.82 4.17
CA LEU A 121 0.58 10.40 3.95
C LEU A 121 1.52 9.83 2.87
N SER A 122 1.73 10.58 1.78
CA SER A 122 2.73 10.25 0.76
C SER A 122 4.15 10.17 1.35
N HIS A 123 4.53 11.12 2.20
CA HIS A 123 5.84 11.10 2.86
C HIS A 123 5.98 9.90 3.81
N TRP A 124 4.93 9.52 4.52
CA TRP A 124 4.94 8.32 5.37
C TRP A 124 5.18 7.05 4.57
N ILE A 125 4.58 6.91 3.38
CA ILE A 125 4.83 5.73 2.52
C ILE A 125 6.30 5.70 2.09
N VAL A 126 6.85 6.83 1.64
CA VAL A 126 8.27 6.92 1.24
C VAL A 126 9.19 6.60 2.43
N GLU A 127 8.93 7.20 3.59
CA GLU A 127 9.71 6.97 4.82
C GLU A 127 9.64 5.50 5.25
N ALA A 128 8.48 4.86 5.16
CA ALA A 128 8.31 3.44 5.48
C ALA A 128 9.15 2.55 4.56
N ILE A 129 9.17 2.85 3.25
CA ILE A 129 10.01 2.14 2.28
C ILE A 129 11.49 2.35 2.63
N THR A 130 11.92 3.61 2.83
CA THR A 130 13.31 3.92 3.19
C THR A 130 13.73 3.17 4.44
N LEU A 131 12.90 3.15 5.48
CA LEU A 131 13.18 2.41 6.72
C LEU A 131 13.37 0.91 6.46
N ALA A 132 12.51 0.29 5.63
CA ALA A 132 12.62 -1.13 5.28
C ALA A 132 13.90 -1.50 4.51
N TYR A 133 14.43 -0.59 3.69
CA TYR A 133 15.74 -0.76 3.04
C TYR A 133 16.87 -0.60 4.05
N THR A 134 16.85 0.49 4.83
CA THR A 134 17.92 0.78 5.79
C THR A 134 18.00 -0.26 6.92
N SER A 135 16.89 -0.88 7.31
CA SER A 135 16.89 -1.97 8.31
C SER A 135 17.60 -3.24 7.82
N GLN A 136 17.80 -3.36 6.50
CA GLN A 136 18.57 -4.44 5.88
C GLN A 136 19.97 -3.98 5.45
N ASN A 137 20.43 -2.82 5.92
CA ASN A 137 21.68 -2.18 5.49
C ASN A 137 21.75 -1.93 3.96
N LEU A 138 20.60 -1.74 3.32
CA LEU A 138 20.50 -1.41 1.90
C LEU A 138 20.21 0.08 1.70
N GLN A 139 20.73 0.65 0.62
CA GLN A 139 20.39 2.00 0.19
C GLN A 139 19.02 1.99 -0.51
N ALA A 140 18.13 2.88 -0.08
CA ALA A 140 16.85 3.06 -0.74
C ALA A 140 17.05 3.65 -2.16
N PRO A 141 16.25 3.24 -3.16
CA PRO A 141 16.35 3.78 -4.52
C PRO A 141 16.23 5.31 -4.55
N SER A 142 16.96 5.95 -5.48
CA SER A 142 16.79 7.38 -5.73
C SER A 142 15.41 7.65 -6.34
N GLY A 143 14.83 8.82 -6.05
CA GLY A 143 13.56 9.23 -6.64
C GLY A 143 12.32 8.45 -6.17
N LEU A 144 12.37 7.79 -5.00
CA LEU A 144 11.21 7.12 -4.42
C LEU A 144 9.99 8.05 -4.32
N ARG A 145 8.84 7.56 -4.80
CA ARG A 145 7.54 8.24 -4.69
C ARG A 145 6.57 7.26 -4.05
N ALA A 146 5.59 7.78 -3.30
CA ALA A 146 4.52 6.94 -2.78
C ALA A 146 3.75 6.24 -3.91
N HIS A 147 3.70 6.84 -5.09
CA HIS A 147 3.07 6.23 -6.26
C HIS A 147 3.76 4.94 -6.75
N SER A 148 5.05 4.77 -6.46
CA SER A 148 5.82 3.60 -6.87
C SER A 148 5.30 2.30 -6.26
N THR A 149 4.63 2.36 -5.08
CA THR A 149 4.02 1.18 -4.46
C THR A 149 2.95 0.55 -5.35
N ARG A 150 2.21 1.35 -6.12
CA ARG A 150 1.18 0.85 -7.04
C ARG A 150 1.78 0.02 -8.16
N GLY A 151 2.81 0.56 -8.82
CA GLY A 151 3.49 -0.15 -9.91
C GLY A 151 4.12 -1.44 -9.41
N LEU A 152 4.82 -1.38 -8.27
CA LEU A 152 5.46 -2.55 -7.69
C LEU A 152 4.46 -3.62 -7.26
N ALA A 153 3.44 -3.26 -6.48
CA ALA A 153 2.43 -4.20 -6.00
C ALA A 153 1.68 -4.89 -7.14
N THR A 154 1.24 -4.13 -8.15
CA THR A 154 0.49 -4.69 -9.30
C THR A 154 1.37 -5.52 -10.22
N SER A 155 2.66 -5.17 -10.37
CA SER A 155 3.62 -5.98 -11.14
C SER A 155 3.92 -7.31 -10.45
N TRP A 156 4.09 -7.31 -9.13
CA TRP A 156 4.23 -8.54 -8.35
C TRP A 156 2.97 -9.39 -8.36
N ALA A 157 1.78 -8.77 -8.26
CA ALA A 157 0.52 -9.49 -8.36
C ALA A 157 0.38 -10.20 -9.72
N LEU A 158 0.68 -9.50 -10.82
CA LEU A 158 0.69 -10.09 -12.16
C LEU A 158 1.68 -11.26 -12.26
N PHE A 159 2.89 -11.07 -11.72
CA PHE A 159 3.92 -12.11 -11.71
C PHE A 159 3.55 -13.34 -10.86
N LYS A 160 2.60 -13.18 -9.93
CA LYS A 160 2.02 -14.24 -9.10
C LYS A 160 0.64 -14.68 -9.60
N ASP A 161 0.39 -14.53 -10.90
CA ASP A 161 -0.78 -15.01 -11.62
C ASP A 161 -2.13 -14.42 -11.17
N VAL A 162 -2.12 -13.26 -10.49
CA VAL A 162 -3.36 -12.49 -10.29
C VAL A 162 -3.83 -11.94 -11.64
N SER A 163 -5.11 -12.12 -11.96
CA SER A 163 -5.65 -11.70 -13.26
C SER A 163 -5.51 -10.19 -13.45
N ILE A 164 -5.30 -9.76 -14.71
CA ILE A 164 -5.20 -8.33 -15.03
C ILE A 164 -6.51 -7.61 -14.69
N GLN A 165 -7.65 -8.30 -14.81
CA GLN A 165 -8.96 -7.78 -14.46
C GLN A 165 -9.04 -7.45 -12.97
N ASP A 166 -8.61 -8.36 -12.09
CA ASP A 166 -8.60 -8.15 -10.64
C ASP A 166 -7.61 -7.04 -10.25
N ILE A 167 -6.43 -7.02 -10.88
CA ILE A 167 -5.44 -5.96 -10.68
C ILE A 167 -6.03 -4.59 -11.06
N CYS A 168 -6.72 -4.50 -12.20
CA CYS A 168 -7.35 -3.25 -12.63
C CYS A 168 -8.48 -2.84 -11.69
N ALA A 169 -9.30 -3.79 -11.22
CA ALA A 169 -10.36 -3.54 -10.26
C ALA A 169 -9.82 -3.01 -8.93
N ALA A 170 -8.78 -3.66 -8.38
CA ALA A 170 -8.11 -3.23 -7.14
C ALA A 170 -7.47 -1.85 -7.28
N ALA A 171 -6.73 -1.62 -8.36
CA ALA A 171 -6.03 -0.36 -8.60
C ALA A 171 -6.95 0.79 -9.09
N SER A 172 -8.24 0.52 -9.33
CA SER A 172 -9.20 1.46 -9.93
C SER A 172 -8.78 1.96 -11.31
N TRP A 173 -8.28 1.07 -12.18
CA TRP A 173 -7.99 1.36 -13.58
C TRP A 173 -9.15 0.96 -14.48
N SER A 174 -9.55 1.87 -15.37
CA SER A 174 -10.62 1.63 -16.35
C SER A 174 -10.19 0.69 -17.49
N SER A 175 -8.89 0.47 -17.68
CA SER A 175 -8.37 -0.37 -18.75
C SER A 175 -7.06 -1.07 -18.37
N PRO A 176 -6.87 -2.34 -18.76
CA PRO A 176 -5.59 -3.04 -18.76
C PRO A 176 -4.45 -2.25 -19.40
N LEU A 177 -4.75 -1.44 -20.43
CA LEU A 177 -3.73 -0.67 -21.14
C LEU A 177 -3.06 0.37 -20.23
N THR A 178 -3.79 0.92 -19.27
CA THR A 178 -3.22 1.84 -18.26
C THR A 178 -2.17 1.14 -17.42
N PHE A 179 -2.45 -0.08 -16.96
CA PHE A 179 -1.50 -0.89 -16.22
C PHE A 179 -0.25 -1.19 -17.06
N VAL A 180 -0.45 -1.78 -18.25
CA VAL A 180 0.66 -2.24 -19.11
C VAL A 180 1.59 -1.10 -19.52
N ARG A 181 1.05 0.08 -19.83
CA ARG A 181 1.86 1.22 -20.31
C ARG A 181 2.59 1.97 -19.21
N PHE A 182 1.96 2.14 -18.04
CA PHE A 182 2.44 3.11 -17.04
C PHE A 182 2.91 2.49 -15.74
N TYR A 183 2.59 1.21 -15.48
CA TYR A 183 2.77 0.59 -14.17
C TYR A 183 3.43 -0.78 -14.19
N ARG A 184 3.38 -1.50 -15.32
CA ARG A 184 4.03 -2.81 -15.43
C ARG A 184 5.54 -2.64 -15.39
N LEU A 185 6.13 -3.10 -14.30
CA LEU A 185 7.56 -3.22 -14.09
C LEU A 185 7.99 -4.66 -14.38
N ASP A 186 9.22 -4.81 -14.85
CA ASP A 186 9.86 -6.12 -14.91
C ASP A 186 10.32 -6.51 -13.49
N VAL A 187 9.68 -7.54 -12.93
CA VAL A 187 9.99 -8.10 -11.60
C VAL A 187 10.64 -9.48 -11.71
N SER A 188 10.98 -9.92 -12.93
CA SER A 188 11.66 -11.19 -13.14
C SER A 188 13.12 -11.11 -12.66
N ALA A 189 13.65 -12.23 -12.17
CA ALA A 189 15.07 -12.31 -11.86
C ALA A 189 15.89 -12.16 -13.16
N PRO A 190 17.03 -11.44 -13.14
CA PRO A 190 17.88 -11.32 -14.31
C PRO A 190 18.32 -12.71 -14.78
N SER A 191 18.04 -13.06 -16.03
CA SER A 191 18.53 -14.31 -16.62
C SER A 191 20.02 -14.20 -16.94
N VAL A 192 20.73 -15.33 -16.96
CA VAL A 192 22.16 -15.38 -17.37
C VAL A 192 22.33 -14.70 -18.74
N ALA A 193 21.45 -14.97 -19.69
CA ALA A 193 21.46 -14.33 -21.00
C ALA A 193 21.33 -12.80 -20.90
N ARG A 194 20.43 -12.28 -20.06
CA ARG A 194 20.25 -10.83 -19.86
C ARG A 194 21.44 -10.19 -19.13
N ALA A 195 22.06 -10.89 -18.18
CA ALA A 195 23.25 -10.42 -17.49
C ALA A 195 24.47 -10.35 -18.43
N VAL A 196 24.61 -11.33 -19.34
CA VAL A 196 25.72 -11.40 -20.30
C VAL A 196 25.53 -10.46 -21.49
N LEU A 197 24.31 -10.34 -22.03
CA LEU A 197 24.03 -9.61 -23.27
C LEU A 197 23.38 -8.23 -23.07
N GLY A 198 22.81 -7.95 -21.88
CA GLY A 198 22.06 -6.72 -21.62
C GLY A 198 22.92 -5.46 -21.46
N THR A 199 24.22 -5.60 -21.24
CA THR A 199 25.19 -4.49 -21.18
C THR A 199 25.36 -3.78 -22.53
N LEU A 200 24.93 -4.41 -23.63
CA LEU A 200 25.04 -3.85 -24.98
C LEU A 200 23.87 -2.93 -25.38
N LEU A 201 22.75 -2.95 -24.64
CA LEU A 201 21.51 -2.27 -25.04
C LEU A 201 21.24 -0.95 -24.30
N SER A 202 22.08 -0.55 -23.34
CA SER A 202 21.84 0.66 -22.52
C SER A 202 22.53 1.93 -23.03
N ARG A 203 23.09 1.95 -24.26
CA ARG A 203 23.79 3.13 -24.79
C ARG A 203 22.93 4.12 -25.61
N ASP A 204 21.71 3.78 -25.98
CA ASP A 204 20.89 4.66 -26.83
C ASP A 204 19.57 5.07 -26.15
N SER A 205 19.63 6.04 -25.24
CA SER A 205 18.44 6.79 -24.79
C SER A 205 18.85 8.14 -24.17
N THR A 206 19.51 8.97 -24.96
CA THR A 206 19.49 10.43 -24.80
C THR A 206 19.15 11.03 -26.16
N CYS A 207 17.89 11.44 -26.31
CA CYS A 207 17.44 12.47 -27.22
C CYS A 207 16.19 13.11 -26.60
#